data_AF-A0A560ZDW1-F1
#
_entry.id   AF-A0A560ZDW1-F1
#
_cell.length_a   1.000
_cell.length_b   1.000
_cell.length_c   1.000
_cell.angle_alpha   90.00
_cell.angle_beta   90.00
_cell.angle_gamma   90.00
#
_symmetry.space_group_name_H-M   'P 1'
#
loop_
_entity.id
_entity.type
_entity.pdbx_description
1 polymer ?
#
loop_
_entity_poly.entity_id
_entity_poly.type
_entity_poly.pdbx_seq_one_letter_code
_entity_poly.pdbx_strand_id
1 'polypeptide(L)'
;MTYFIDTPEGPDWLHDAINSLICGDNVTAPRAHGKSVALVTPQSLWEALAEHLGAQENIAPLLTDNREFPIERLLCEIVADGRRVHGTAYDLAIEALGHPKGIRPTALHDVAEELIRPHANEYGRARAEELEAERAADLAEQRRADAA
;
A
#
# COMPACT_ATOMS: atom_id res chain seq x y z
N MET A 1 -19.66 9.59 -12.37
CA MET A 1 -19.27 8.78 -11.21
C MET A 1 -17.91 9.31 -10.80
N THR A 2 -17.82 9.99 -9.66
CA THR A 2 -16.55 10.55 -9.17
C THR A 2 -15.69 9.41 -8.66
N TYR A 3 -14.45 9.31 -9.14
CA TYR A 3 -13.53 8.31 -8.61
C TYR A 3 -13.05 8.72 -7.22
N PHE A 4 -12.82 7.76 -6.34
CA PHE A 4 -12.37 8.05 -4.97
C PHE A 4 -11.06 8.87 -4.97
N ILE A 5 -10.17 8.59 -5.93
CA ILE A 5 -8.91 9.31 -6.04
C ILE A 5 -9.05 10.80 -6.40
N ASP A 6 -10.21 11.22 -6.91
CA ASP A 6 -10.51 12.60 -7.28
C ASP A 6 -11.19 13.37 -6.13
N THR A 7 -11.45 12.73 -4.97
CA THR A 7 -11.97 13.40 -3.78
C THR A 7 -10.82 14.01 -2.96
N PRO A 8 -11.10 14.91 -2.00
CA PRO A 8 -10.05 15.45 -1.12
C PRO A 8 -9.29 14.37 -0.33
N GLU A 9 -9.97 13.29 0.06
CA GLU A 9 -9.41 12.20 0.87
C GLU A 9 -8.61 11.19 0.03
N GLY A 10 -8.88 11.09 -1.27
CA GLY A 10 -8.25 10.12 -2.15
C GLY A 10 -6.72 10.22 -2.23
N PRO A 11 -6.16 11.42 -2.50
CA PRO A 11 -4.71 11.62 -2.55
C PRO A 11 -4.00 11.34 -1.23
N ASP A 12 -4.58 11.76 -0.10
CA ASP A 12 -4.02 11.52 1.24
C ASP A 12 -4.03 10.02 1.56
N TRP A 13 -5.15 9.34 1.28
CA TRP A 13 -5.23 7.88 1.41
C TRP A 13 -4.18 7.16 0.55
N LEU A 14 -4.01 7.57 -0.70
CA LEU A 14 -3.04 6.94 -1.60
C LEU A 14 -1.61 7.14 -1.08
N HIS A 15 -1.30 8.33 -0.56
CA HIS A 15 0.00 8.61 0.06
C HIS A 15 0.27 7.69 1.26
N ASP A 16 -0.70 7.60 2.18
CA ASP A 16 -0.58 6.78 3.38
C ASP A 16 -0.52 5.28 3.06
N ALA A 17 -1.29 4.83 2.06
CA ALA A 17 -1.26 3.44 1.59
C ALA A 17 0.09 3.07 0.97
N ILE A 18 0.69 3.95 0.17
CA ILE A 18 2.04 3.74 -0.40
C ILE A 18 3.07 3.63 0.72
N ASN A 19 3.05 4.55 1.70
CA ASN A 19 3.99 4.52 2.81
C ASN A 19 3.83 3.25 3.66
N SER A 20 2.59 2.87 3.96
CA SER A 20 2.29 1.65 4.73
C SER A 20 2.84 0.41 4.00
N LEU A 21 2.61 0.30 2.69
CA LEU A 21 3.07 -0.83 1.90
C LEU A 21 4.61 -0.93 1.84
N ILE A 22 5.29 0.22 1.70
CA ILE A 22 6.77 0.29 1.71
C ILE A 22 7.33 -0.12 3.07
N CYS A 23 6.65 0.24 4.17
CA CYS A 23 7.01 -0.17 5.53
C CYS A 23 6.67 -1.63 5.86
N GLY A 24 6.12 -2.40 4.91
CA GLY A 24 5.81 -3.82 5.11
C GLY A 24 4.44 -4.09 5.71
N ASP A 25 3.54 -3.10 5.73
CA ASP A 25 2.15 -3.28 6.14
C ASP A 25 1.23 -3.60 4.94
N ASN A 26 0.12 -4.29 5.22
CA ASN A 26 -0.92 -4.50 4.22
C ASN A 26 -1.70 -3.20 3.98
N VAL A 27 -1.98 -2.89 2.72
CA VAL A 27 -3.01 -1.90 2.38
C VAL A 27 -4.36 -2.58 2.53
N THR A 28 -5.25 -2.02 3.35
CA THR A 28 -6.52 -2.65 3.67
C THR A 28 -7.72 -1.76 3.32
N ALA A 29 -8.86 -2.40 3.02
CA ALA A 29 -10.16 -1.77 3.00
C ALA A 29 -10.94 -2.12 4.28
N PRO A 30 -11.68 -1.17 4.86
CA PRO A 30 -12.57 -1.46 5.98
C PRO A 30 -13.70 -2.41 5.60
N ARG A 31 -14.28 -3.07 6.59
CA ARG A 31 -15.46 -3.94 6.50
C ARG A 31 -16.29 -3.72 7.75
N ALA A 32 -17.59 -3.99 7.63
CA ALA A 32 -18.54 -3.85 8.73
C ALA A 32 -18.03 -4.51 10.04
N HIS A 33 -18.37 -3.88 11.17
CA HIS A 33 -18.00 -4.31 12.53
C HIS A 33 -16.48 -4.28 12.80
N GLY A 34 -15.78 -3.26 12.29
CA GLY A 34 -14.37 -3.02 12.58
C GLY A 34 -13.41 -4.07 12.00
N LYS A 35 -13.83 -4.77 10.95
CA LYS A 35 -12.98 -5.72 10.23
C LYS A 35 -12.27 -5.01 9.08
N SER A 36 -11.23 -5.62 8.53
CA SER A 36 -10.59 -5.14 7.32
C SER A 36 -10.20 -6.31 6.40
N VAL A 37 -10.02 -6.01 5.13
CA VAL A 37 -9.55 -6.96 4.11
C VAL A 37 -8.32 -6.39 3.43
N ALA A 38 -7.30 -7.23 3.21
CA ALA A 38 -6.10 -6.81 2.48
C ALA A 38 -6.44 -6.61 1.00
N LEU A 39 -6.11 -5.43 0.47
CA LEU A 39 -6.18 -5.07 -0.95
C LEU A 39 -4.85 -5.39 -1.63
N VAL A 40 -3.75 -4.96 -1.02
CA VAL A 40 -2.38 -5.16 -1.49
C VAL A 40 -1.53 -5.60 -0.30
N THR A 41 -0.65 -6.58 -0.53
CA THR A 41 0.24 -7.12 0.50
C THR A 41 1.70 -6.76 0.18
N PRO A 42 2.60 -6.73 1.17
CA PRO A 42 4.03 -6.54 0.93
C PRO A 42 4.60 -7.56 -0.06
N GLN A 43 4.10 -8.80 -0.06
CA GLN A 43 4.49 -9.82 -1.03
C GLN A 43 4.20 -9.37 -2.47
N SER A 44 3.05 -8.75 -2.72
CA SER A 44 2.69 -8.22 -4.04
C SER A 44 3.63 -7.08 -4.47
N LEU A 45 4.07 -6.25 -3.51
CA LEU A 45 5.08 -5.22 -3.77
C LEU A 45 6.42 -5.84 -4.14
N TRP A 46 6.86 -6.87 -3.41
CA TRP A 46 8.14 -7.51 -3.70
C TRP A 46 8.11 -8.26 -5.04
N GLU A 47 6.99 -8.88 -5.39
CA GLU A 47 6.77 -9.49 -6.71
C GLU A 47 6.89 -8.47 -7.84
N ALA A 48 6.18 -7.34 -7.73
CA ALA A 48 6.23 -6.29 -8.73
C ALA A 48 7.61 -5.63 -8.78
N LEU A 49 8.29 -5.48 -7.64
CA LEU A 49 9.64 -4.96 -7.60
C LEU A 49 10.64 -5.93 -8.25
N ALA A 50 10.51 -7.23 -8.00
CA ALA A 50 11.34 -8.24 -8.64
C ALA A 50 11.11 -8.29 -10.15
N GLU A 51 9.88 -8.07 -10.62
CA GLU A 51 9.60 -7.93 -12.05
C GLU A 51 10.24 -6.64 -12.61
N HIS A 52 10.12 -5.53 -11.89
CA HIS A 52 10.72 -4.24 -12.25
C HIS A 52 12.25 -4.32 -12.36
N LEU A 53 12.90 -5.00 -11.41
CA LEU A 53 14.36 -5.22 -11.38
C LEU A 53 14.79 -6.34 -12.34
N GLY A 54 13.94 -7.35 -12.53
CA GLY A 54 14.18 -8.63 -13.19
C GLY A 54 13.72 -8.72 -14.65
N ALA A 55 13.28 -7.62 -15.26
CA ALA A 55 13.31 -7.42 -16.71
C ALA A 55 14.74 -7.49 -17.33
N GLN A 56 15.72 -8.06 -16.60
CA GLN A 56 16.98 -8.61 -17.09
C GLN A 56 16.92 -10.14 -17.01
N GLU A 57 16.49 -10.76 -18.12
CA GLU A 57 16.52 -12.19 -18.40
C GLU A 57 17.86 -12.82 -17.95
N ASN A 58 17.90 -13.62 -16.86
CA ASN A 58 18.88 -14.70 -16.56
C ASN A 58 19.05 -15.05 -15.06
N ILE A 59 17.98 -15.10 -14.26
CA ILE A 59 18.07 -15.74 -12.93
C ILE A 59 17.16 -16.97 -12.92
N ALA A 60 17.81 -18.12 -12.71
CA ALA A 60 17.41 -19.43 -13.20
C ALA A 60 16.11 -20.01 -12.59
N PRO A 61 15.48 -20.99 -13.28
CA PRO A 61 14.29 -21.74 -12.84
C PRO A 61 14.42 -22.57 -11.55
N LEU A 62 15.41 -22.31 -10.68
CA LEU A 62 15.68 -23.07 -9.45
C LEU A 62 15.28 -22.32 -8.17
N LEU A 63 14.76 -21.09 -8.29
CA LEU A 63 14.16 -20.31 -7.19
C LEU A 63 12.62 -20.38 -7.19
N THR A 64 12.02 -21.19 -8.05
CA THR A 64 10.58 -21.13 -8.34
C THR A 64 9.67 -21.84 -7.34
N ASP A 65 10.23 -22.57 -6.36
CA ASP A 65 9.40 -23.34 -5.41
C ASP A 65 9.26 -22.68 -4.02
N ASN A 66 9.93 -21.55 -3.77
CA ASN A 66 9.71 -20.66 -2.61
C ASN A 66 10.11 -19.24 -3.00
N ARG A 67 9.25 -18.53 -3.77
CA ARG A 67 9.50 -17.14 -4.20
C ARG A 67 9.30 -16.16 -3.03
N GLU A 68 10.08 -16.33 -1.98
CA GLU A 68 10.41 -15.22 -1.10
C GLU A 68 11.34 -14.29 -1.88
N PHE A 69 11.14 -12.99 -1.75
CA PHE A 69 11.88 -11.95 -2.46
C PHE A 69 12.82 -11.22 -1.48
N PRO A 70 13.88 -11.89 -0.98
CA PRO A 70 14.66 -11.38 0.14
C PRO A 70 15.43 -10.10 -0.20
N ILE A 71 15.83 -9.91 -1.46
CA ILE A 71 16.55 -8.72 -1.91
C ILE A 71 15.58 -7.54 -1.97
N GLU A 72 14.44 -7.72 -2.63
CA GLU A 72 13.38 -6.73 -2.77
C GLU A 72 12.83 -6.30 -1.40
N ARG A 73 12.64 -7.26 -0.50
CA ARG A 73 12.27 -7.00 0.89
C ARG A 73 13.33 -6.17 1.60
N LEU A 74 14.61 -6.57 1.53
CA LEU A 74 15.71 -5.81 2.14
C LEU A 74 15.76 -4.36 1.61
N LEU A 75 15.55 -4.16 0.30
CA LEU A 75 15.51 -2.83 -0.31
C LEU A 75 14.35 -2.00 0.25
N CYS A 76 13.16 -2.58 0.41
CA CYS A 76 12.01 -1.88 1.01
C CYS A 76 12.29 -1.45 2.46
N GLU A 77 12.83 -2.36 3.28
CA GLU A 77 13.16 -2.11 4.69
C GLU A 77 14.19 -0.99 4.83
N ILE A 78 15.27 -1.03 4.03
CA ILE A 78 16.30 0.01 4.00
C ILE A 78 15.70 1.38 3.62
N VAL A 79 14.81 1.41 2.62
CA VAL A 79 14.15 2.65 2.18
C VAL A 79 13.19 3.18 3.24
N ALA A 80 12.42 2.30 3.89
CA ALA A 80 11.49 2.65 4.96
C ALA A 80 12.21 3.28 6.17
N ASP A 81 13.34 2.69 6.59
CA ASP A 81 14.17 3.22 7.67
C ASP A 81 14.88 4.53 7.29
N GLY A 82 15.13 4.72 6.00
CA GLY A 82 15.62 5.97 5.45
C GLY A 82 17.12 6.23 5.68
N ARG A 83 17.60 7.29 5.03
CA ARG A 83 19.04 7.62 4.98
C ARG A 83 19.68 7.88 6.36
N ARG A 84 18.91 8.33 7.35
CA ARG A 84 19.43 8.62 8.69
C ARG A 84 19.84 7.36 9.46
N VAL A 85 19.15 6.25 9.21
CA VAL A 85 19.39 4.97 9.88
C VAL A 85 20.43 4.15 9.11
N HIS A 86 20.32 4.15 7.77
CA HIS A 86 21.12 3.26 6.90
C HIS A 86 21.83 3.97 5.74
N GLY A 87 22.43 5.15 5.97
CA GLY A 87 23.01 6.03 4.94
C GLY A 87 23.56 5.38 3.67
N THR A 88 24.64 4.58 3.76
CA THR A 88 25.24 3.93 2.57
C THR A 88 24.32 2.89 1.94
N ALA A 89 23.64 2.07 2.73
CA ALA A 89 22.75 1.03 2.21
C ALA A 89 21.51 1.66 1.57
N TYR A 90 21.01 2.77 2.13
CA TYR A 90 19.96 3.59 1.57
C TYR A 90 20.38 4.14 0.20
N ASP A 91 21.54 4.80 0.11
CA ASP A 91 22.03 5.33 -1.16
C ASP A 91 22.15 4.23 -2.23
N LEU A 92 22.68 3.05 -1.87
CA LEU A 92 22.73 1.87 -2.76
C LEU A 92 21.35 1.33 -3.15
N ALA A 93 20.39 1.34 -2.23
CA ALA A 93 19.01 0.93 -2.52
C ALA A 93 18.36 1.90 -3.52
N ILE A 94 18.56 3.21 -3.37
CA ILE A 94 18.09 4.20 -4.34
C ILE A 94 18.73 3.97 -5.72
N GLU A 95 20.03 3.66 -5.77
CA GLU A 95 20.72 3.35 -7.03
C GLU A 95 20.14 2.10 -7.72
N ALA A 96 19.87 1.04 -6.96
CA ALA A 96 19.29 -0.20 -7.49
C ALA A 96 17.85 -0.03 -7.97
N LEU A 97 17.04 0.72 -7.21
CA LEU A 97 15.64 1.00 -7.53
C LEU A 97 15.49 2.06 -8.64
N GLY A 98 16.56 2.79 -8.94
CA GLY A 98 16.53 3.89 -9.89
C GLY A 98 16.08 5.22 -9.26
N HIS A 99 16.59 6.28 -9.85
CA HIS A 99 16.28 7.65 -9.42
C HIS A 99 14.84 8.01 -9.81
N PRO A 100 14.13 8.76 -8.97
CA PRO A 100 12.75 9.13 -9.23
C PRO A 100 12.61 9.99 -10.49
N LYS A 101 11.52 9.75 -11.23
CA LYS A 101 11.17 10.56 -12.42
C LYS A 101 10.37 11.84 -12.07
N GLY A 102 10.06 12.09 -10.79
CA GLY A 102 9.19 13.17 -10.34
C GLY A 102 9.37 13.56 -8.87
N ILE A 103 8.29 14.02 -8.21
CA ILE A 103 8.30 14.49 -6.80
C ILE A 103 8.51 13.33 -5.81
N ARG A 104 8.36 12.08 -6.28
CA ARG A 104 8.50 10.90 -5.44
C ARG A 104 9.94 10.63 -5.06
N PRO A 105 10.19 9.94 -3.93
CA PRO A 105 11.54 9.61 -3.52
C PRO A 105 12.25 8.59 -4.43
N THR A 106 11.52 7.64 -5.05
CA THR A 106 12.09 6.48 -5.78
C THR A 106 11.12 5.86 -6.79
N ALA A 107 11.62 5.05 -7.73
CA ALA A 107 10.76 4.20 -8.59
C ALA A 107 9.93 3.19 -7.78
N LEU A 108 10.37 2.82 -6.57
CA LEU A 108 9.58 2.01 -5.63
C LEU A 108 8.22 2.65 -5.31
N HIS A 109 8.14 3.98 -5.20
CA HIS A 109 6.86 4.67 -5.00
C HIS A 109 5.96 4.57 -6.22
N ASP A 110 6.54 4.52 -7.43
CA ASP A 110 5.78 4.35 -8.67
C ASP A 110 5.22 2.92 -8.76
N VAL A 111 6.05 1.91 -8.45
CA VAL A 111 5.60 0.50 -8.39
C VAL A 111 4.51 0.33 -7.32
N ALA A 112 4.71 0.87 -6.12
CA ALA A 112 3.71 0.81 -5.06
C ALA A 112 2.40 1.53 -5.45
N GLU A 113 2.48 2.70 -6.10
CA GLU A 113 1.29 3.36 -6.60
C GLU A 113 0.58 2.53 -7.67
N GLU A 114 1.29 1.99 -8.65
CA GLU A 114 0.71 1.19 -9.73
C GLU A 114 -0.06 -0.02 -9.18
N LEU A 115 0.42 -0.62 -8.09
CA LEU A 115 -0.28 -1.67 -7.37
C LEU A 115 -1.52 -1.18 -6.61
N ILE A 116 -1.43 -0.03 -5.92
CA ILE A 116 -2.48 0.44 -5.01
C ILE A 116 -3.61 1.17 -5.74
N ARG A 117 -3.27 2.05 -6.69
CA ARG A 117 -4.21 2.95 -7.37
C ARG A 117 -5.45 2.25 -7.96
N PRO A 118 -5.36 1.03 -8.55
CA PRO A 118 -6.53 0.30 -9.02
C PRO A 118 -7.58 0.02 -7.94
N HIS A 119 -7.16 -0.11 -6.68
CA HIS A 119 -8.04 -0.42 -5.54
C HIS A 119 -8.67 0.81 -4.88
N ALA A 120 -8.35 2.03 -5.33
CA ALA A 120 -8.86 3.27 -4.73
C ALA A 120 -10.39 3.32 -4.65
N ASN A 121 -11.08 2.90 -5.71
CA ASN A 121 -12.54 2.91 -5.73
C ASN A 121 -13.16 1.81 -4.87
N GLU A 122 -12.45 0.69 -4.68
CA GLU A 122 -12.89 -0.36 -3.77
C GLU A 122 -12.80 0.13 -2.33
N TYR A 123 -11.68 0.73 -1.95
CA TYR A 123 -11.51 1.38 -0.65
C TYR A 123 -12.58 2.45 -0.40
N GLY A 124 -12.79 3.37 -1.36
CA GLY A 124 -13.77 4.45 -1.21
C GLY A 124 -15.20 3.95 -1.00
N ARG A 125 -15.60 2.88 -1.69
CA ARG A 125 -16.90 2.23 -1.46
C ARG A 125 -16.98 1.61 -0.06
N ALA A 126 -15.96 0.83 0.32
CA ALA A 126 -15.91 0.19 1.62
C ALA A 126 -15.96 1.19 2.78
N ARG A 127 -15.27 2.33 2.64
CA ARG A 127 -15.28 3.41 3.63
C ARG A 127 -16.65 4.09 3.73
N ALA A 128 -17.33 4.30 2.61
CA ALA A 128 -18.68 4.85 2.60
C ALA A 128 -19.68 3.91 3.31
N GLU A 129 -19.62 2.61 3.01
CA GLU A 129 -20.46 1.58 3.66
C GLU A 129 -20.23 1.51 5.18
N GLU A 130 -18.98 1.61 5.63
CA GLU A 130 -18.64 1.64 7.05
C GLU A 130 -19.23 2.86 7.76
N LEU A 131 -19.06 4.06 7.19
CA LEU A 131 -19.61 5.30 7.74
C LEU A 131 -21.15 5.29 7.81
N GLU A 132 -21.81 4.67 6.82
CA GLU A 132 -23.26 4.50 6.85
C GLU A 132 -23.70 3.55 7.97
N ALA A 133 -22.97 2.46 8.19
CA ALA A 133 -23.24 1.52 9.27
C ALA A 133 -23.05 2.16 10.66
N GLU A 134 -21.98 2.96 10.84
CA GLU A 134 -21.73 3.71 12.07
C GLU A 134 -22.87 4.69 12.38
N ARG A 135 -23.28 5.51 11.40
CA ARG A 135 -24.41 6.44 11.57
C ARG A 135 -25.71 5.71 11.91
N ALA A 136 -25.96 4.54 11.32
CA ALA A 136 -27.14 3.75 11.61
C ALA A 136 -27.13 3.20 13.05
N ALA A 137 -25.95 2.82 13.56
CA ALA A 137 -25.77 2.37 14.94
C ALA A 137 -26.03 3.52 15.93
N ASP A 138 -25.47 4.71 15.68
CA ASP A 138 -25.67 5.90 16.52
C ASP A 138 -27.14 6.29 16.61
N LEU A 139 -27.86 6.29 15.48
CA LEU A 139 -29.30 6.57 15.45
C LEU A 139 -30.12 5.52 16.21
N ALA A 140 -29.71 4.25 16.15
CA ALA A 140 -30.37 3.18 16.90
C ALA A 140 -30.15 3.31 18.41
N GLU A 141 -28.95 3.73 18.83
CA GLU A 141 -28.64 4.02 20.22
C GLU A 141 -29.43 5.22 20.76
N GLN A 142 -29.47 6.33 20.00
CA GLN A 142 -30.28 7.50 20.35
C GLN A 142 -31.76 7.14 20.55
N ARG A 143 -32.34 6.37 19.63
CA ARG A 143 -33.74 5.91 19.77
C ARG A 143 -33.97 5.04 21.00
N ARG A 144 -32.97 4.25 21.42
CA ARG A 144 -33.07 3.45 22.66
C ARG A 144 -32.99 4.34 23.89
N ALA A 145 -32.11 5.35 23.88
CA ALA A 145 -31.98 6.31 24.96
C ALA A 145 -33.25 7.16 25.13
N ASP A 146 -33.85 7.62 24.02
CA ASP A 146 -35.09 8.41 24.04
C ASP A 146 -36.33 7.61 24.48
N ALA A 147 -36.27 6.28 24.39
CA ALA A 147 -37.35 5.37 24.77
C ALA A 147 -37.24 4.84 26.21
N ALA A 148 -36.17 5.19 26.94
CA ALA A 148 -35.88 4.76 28.31
C ALA A 148 -36.19 5.86 29.33
#